data_AF-A0A977Q398-F1
#
_entry.id   AF-A0A977Q398-F1
#
_cell.length_a   1.000
_cell.length_b   1.000
_cell.length_c   1.000
_cell.angle_alpha   90.00
_cell.angle_beta   90.00
_cell.angle_gamma   90.00
#
_symmetry.space_group_name_H-M   'P 1'
#
loop_
_entity.id
_entity.type
_entity.pdbx_description
1 polymer ?
#
loop_
_entity_poly.entity_id
_entity_poly.type
_entity_poly.pdbx_seq_one_letter_code
_entity_poly.pdbx_strand_id
1 'polypeptide(L)'
;MIQQSRGTTSKISHDRQIKNLTKILSTHDKADVLEFDRLFRDLLSKSYNWDLWGAAYIINGGCSDDTFDYFRSWLIGQGESIFYKSIESPETLIGVLKPKEEYEWEGLEYCAIDAYEKKTGEEFRLPDNPGDNEKNVTEPTGRKWDENELPTRFPKLWKVFSEHTEYESERIRPKKIDPSKIGATFNSIEIPRAEFWINELRKKGHDVTLRLLGELETNPEKLKTENYAGYLLQLKSRLTKNGMGILIKGIEKLNGQVKIEFETFDKKLSNIFKDLSLVLADLPAATLWTGNVEFSKQDWLDFLETGKIKSG
;
A
#
# COMPACT_ATOMS: atom_id res chain seq x y z
N MET A 1 23.24 3.80 27.19
CA MET A 1 23.84 4.31 25.94
C MET A 1 22.87 5.17 25.12
N ILE A 2 21.69 4.67 24.70
CA ILE A 2 20.68 5.46 23.95
C ILE A 2 20.32 6.79 24.65
N GLN A 3 19.91 6.74 25.93
CA GLN A 3 19.53 7.94 26.68
C GLN A 3 20.69 8.95 26.80
N GLN A 4 21.93 8.46 26.95
CA GLN A 4 23.12 9.31 26.97
C GLN A 4 23.37 9.97 25.60
N SER A 5 23.16 9.25 24.50
CA SER A 5 23.37 9.75 23.13
C SER A 5 22.42 10.89 22.74
N ARG A 6 21.21 10.91 23.32
CA ARG A 6 20.22 11.99 23.15
C ARG A 6 20.61 13.30 23.82
N GLY A 7 21.52 13.27 24.80
CA GLY A 7 21.87 14.43 25.63
C GLY A 7 20.71 14.94 26.49
N THR A 8 20.90 16.10 27.13
CA THR A 8 19.90 16.74 28.01
C THR A 8 18.92 17.67 27.27
N THR A 9 19.07 17.84 25.97
CA THR A 9 18.29 18.79 25.17
C THR A 9 17.31 18.05 24.27
N SER A 10 16.04 18.42 24.31
CA SER A 10 14.95 17.84 23.49
C SER A 10 15.03 18.12 21.97
N LYS A 11 16.17 18.64 21.48
CA LYS A 11 16.37 19.11 20.10
C LYS A 11 17.64 18.56 19.43
N ILE A 12 18.16 17.42 19.87
CA ILE A 12 19.26 16.76 19.14
C ILE A 12 18.69 16.19 17.84
N SER A 13 19.34 16.50 16.71
CA SER A 13 19.00 15.90 15.42
C SER A 13 19.38 14.43 15.38
N HIS A 14 18.69 13.67 14.53
CA HIS A 14 18.96 12.26 14.26
C HIS A 14 20.46 11.96 14.03
N ASP A 15 21.07 12.61 13.05
CA ASP A 15 22.50 12.47 12.73
C ASP A 15 23.42 12.70 13.93
N ARG A 16 23.03 13.62 14.81
CA ARG A 16 23.81 13.94 16.00
C ARG A 16 23.65 12.87 17.06
N GLN A 17 22.46 12.28 17.20
CA GLN A 17 22.24 11.14 18.07
C GLN A 17 23.05 9.92 17.60
N ILE A 18 23.01 9.60 16.30
CA ILE A 18 23.83 8.54 15.68
C ILE A 18 25.31 8.76 16.02
N LYS A 19 25.86 9.93 15.66
CA LYS A 19 27.29 10.25 15.92
C LYS A 19 27.66 10.12 17.40
N ASN A 20 26.78 10.57 18.30
CA ASN A 20 27.01 10.45 19.74
C ASN A 20 26.98 8.99 20.18
N LEU A 21 26.02 8.21 19.70
CA LEU A 21 25.85 6.81 20.05
C LEU A 21 27.05 5.97 19.57
N THR A 22 27.46 6.10 18.31
CA THR A 22 28.66 5.43 17.77
C THR A 22 29.90 5.78 18.58
N LYS A 23 30.05 7.05 18.98
CA LYS A 23 31.17 7.50 19.83
C LYS A 23 31.13 6.84 21.22
N ILE A 24 29.96 6.78 21.86
CA ILE A 24 29.78 6.11 23.16
C ILE A 24 30.09 4.62 23.03
N LEU A 25 29.57 3.95 22.01
CA LEU A 25 29.82 2.52 21.78
C LEU A 25 31.31 2.23 21.56
N SER A 26 32.01 3.10 20.81
CA SER A 26 33.46 2.95 20.56
C SER A 26 34.31 2.95 21.84
N THR A 27 33.84 3.57 22.93
CA THR A 27 34.56 3.58 24.21
C THR A 27 34.34 2.32 25.05
N HIS A 28 33.34 1.51 24.74
CA HIS A 28 33.01 0.27 25.46
C HIS A 28 33.72 -0.93 24.83
N ASP A 29 33.90 -2.02 25.58
CA ASP A 29 34.61 -3.18 25.05
C ASP A 29 33.81 -3.93 23.96
N LYS A 30 34.45 -4.93 23.35
CA LYS A 30 33.84 -5.71 22.26
C LYS A 30 32.56 -6.44 22.72
N ALA A 31 32.55 -6.95 23.95
CA ALA A 31 31.41 -7.70 24.46
C ALA A 31 30.21 -6.78 24.72
N ASP A 32 30.45 -5.59 25.27
CA ASP A 32 29.43 -4.57 25.50
C ASP A 32 28.78 -4.09 24.19
N VAL A 33 29.57 -3.91 23.12
CA VAL A 33 29.04 -3.49 21.81
C VAL A 33 28.19 -4.58 21.17
N LEU A 34 28.60 -5.85 21.28
CA LEU A 34 27.81 -6.99 20.81
C LEU A 34 26.51 -7.15 21.60
N GLU A 35 26.56 -6.99 22.92
CA GLU A 35 25.38 -7.05 23.78
C GLU A 35 24.41 -5.90 23.49
N PHE A 36 24.93 -4.70 23.18
CA PHE A 36 24.10 -3.59 22.73
C PHE A 36 23.33 -3.92 21.44
N ASP A 37 24.01 -4.48 20.42
CA ASP A 37 23.36 -4.87 19.16
C ASP A 37 22.28 -5.93 19.39
N ARG A 38 22.58 -6.95 20.21
CA ARG A 38 21.63 -7.99 20.60
C ARG A 38 20.37 -7.40 21.25
N LEU A 39 20.54 -6.48 22.21
CA LEU A 39 19.42 -5.81 22.88
C LEU A 39 18.63 -4.92 21.91
N PHE A 40 19.30 -4.25 20.97
CA PHE A 40 18.63 -3.44 19.95
C PHE A 40 17.73 -4.31 19.06
N ARG A 41 18.23 -5.47 18.61
CA ARG A 41 17.45 -6.46 17.85
C ARG A 41 16.28 -7.03 18.63
N ASP A 42 16.47 -7.32 19.93
CA ASP A 42 15.37 -7.75 20.81
C ASP A 42 14.26 -6.69 20.87
N LEU A 43 14.62 -5.40 20.91
CA LEU A 43 13.64 -4.30 20.91
C LEU A 43 12.95 -4.15 19.54
N LEU A 44 13.67 -4.31 18.42
CA LEU A 44 13.06 -4.37 17.10
C LEU A 44 12.02 -5.51 17.03
N SER A 45 12.41 -6.72 17.44
CA SER A 45 11.51 -7.89 17.49
C SER A 45 10.27 -7.63 18.36
N LYS A 46 10.44 -7.04 19.55
CA LYS A 46 9.33 -6.67 20.45
C LYS A 46 8.39 -5.62 19.87
N SER A 47 8.91 -4.68 19.09
CA SER A 47 8.12 -3.62 18.47
C SER A 47 7.46 -4.02 17.17
N TYR A 48 7.72 -5.24 16.67
CA TYR A 48 7.12 -5.73 15.43
C TYR A 48 5.69 -6.24 15.65
N ASN A 49 4.74 -5.31 15.69
CA ASN A 49 3.32 -5.57 15.88
C ASN A 49 2.43 -4.64 15.04
N TRP A 50 1.24 -5.13 14.70
CA TRP A 50 0.30 -4.41 13.82
C TRP A 50 -0.25 -3.11 14.42
N ASP A 51 -0.35 -3.00 15.75
CA ASP A 51 -0.82 -1.77 16.40
C ASP A 51 0.16 -0.62 16.22
N LEU A 52 1.45 -0.87 16.47
CA LEU A 52 2.49 0.11 16.26
C LEU A 52 2.66 0.45 14.78
N TRP A 53 2.50 -0.54 13.88
CA TRP A 53 2.49 -0.27 12.44
C TRP A 53 1.34 0.66 12.06
N GLY A 54 0.12 0.40 12.55
CA GLY A 54 -1.03 1.28 12.28
C GLY A 54 -0.80 2.70 12.76
N ALA A 55 -0.15 2.88 13.91
CA ALA A 55 0.26 4.20 14.37
C ALA A 55 1.30 4.84 13.44
N ALA A 56 2.35 4.11 13.06
CA ALA A 56 3.38 4.60 12.13
C ALA A 56 2.76 5.03 10.78
N TYR A 57 1.82 4.23 10.24
CA TYR A 57 1.06 4.53 9.03
C TYR A 57 0.31 5.85 9.13
N ILE A 58 -0.39 6.11 10.24
CA ILE A 58 -1.10 7.38 10.45
C ILE A 58 -0.12 8.54 10.57
N ILE A 59 0.97 8.37 11.31
CA ILE A 59 1.94 9.43 11.62
C ILE A 59 2.69 9.87 10.36
N ASN A 60 3.13 8.92 9.55
CA ASN A 60 3.94 9.17 8.35
C ASN A 60 3.09 9.38 7.09
N GLY A 61 1.79 9.13 7.17
CA GLY A 61 0.87 9.26 6.03
C GLY A 61 0.88 8.06 5.07
N GLY A 62 1.46 6.94 5.51
CA GLY A 62 1.74 5.72 4.76
C GLY A 62 2.84 4.96 5.50
N CYS A 63 2.97 3.65 5.31
CA CYS A 63 4.06 2.88 5.93
C CYS A 63 4.27 1.52 5.26
N SER A 64 5.35 1.40 4.49
CA SER A 64 5.95 0.15 4.00
C SER A 64 6.73 -0.59 5.09
N ASP A 65 7.21 -1.80 4.80
CA ASP A 65 8.12 -2.55 5.69
C ASP A 65 9.35 -1.72 6.07
N ASP A 66 10.09 -1.18 5.09
CA ASP A 66 11.32 -0.42 5.33
C ASP A 66 11.08 0.83 6.19
N THR A 67 10.03 1.58 5.87
CA THR A 67 9.66 2.77 6.66
C THR A 67 9.21 2.42 8.07
N PHE A 68 8.62 1.23 8.27
CA PHE A 68 8.26 0.77 9.60
C PHE A 68 9.50 0.41 10.42
N ASP A 69 10.52 -0.19 9.80
CA ASP A 69 11.81 -0.48 10.44
C ASP A 69 12.49 0.80 10.92
N TYR A 70 12.52 1.82 10.06
CA TYR A 70 13.07 3.13 10.42
C TYR A 70 12.29 3.82 11.55
N PHE A 71 10.96 3.68 11.56
CA PHE A 71 10.13 4.16 12.66
C PHE A 71 10.40 3.43 13.98
N ARG A 72 10.61 2.10 13.94
CA ARG A 72 10.97 1.32 15.13
C ARG A 72 12.36 1.69 15.65
N SER A 73 13.34 1.89 14.75
CA SER A 73 14.67 2.42 15.11
C SER A 73 14.57 3.81 15.75
N TRP A 74 13.79 4.72 15.16
CA TRP A 74 13.49 6.03 15.75
C TRP A 74 12.93 5.91 17.17
N LEU A 75 11.98 5.01 17.36
CA LEU A 75 11.27 4.82 18.63
C LEU A 75 12.19 4.27 19.72
N ILE A 76 13.06 3.32 19.39
CA ILE A 76 14.14 2.86 20.29
C ILE A 76 15.04 4.05 20.64
N GLY A 77 15.36 4.88 19.65
CA GLY A 77 16.07 6.15 19.81
C GLY A 77 15.41 7.14 20.77
N GLN A 78 14.09 7.03 21.03
CA GLN A 78 13.37 7.81 22.04
C GLN A 78 13.69 7.43 23.49
N GLY A 79 14.26 6.23 23.67
CA GLY A 79 14.63 5.67 24.96
C GLY A 79 13.49 4.90 25.63
N GLU A 80 13.89 4.13 26.64
CA GLU A 80 13.08 3.11 27.30
C GLU A 80 11.64 3.51 27.64
N SER A 81 11.44 4.64 28.33
CA SER A 81 10.10 5.02 28.80
C SER A 81 9.13 5.32 27.65
N ILE A 82 9.59 5.98 26.59
CA ILE A 82 8.76 6.29 25.43
C ILE A 82 8.49 5.02 24.64
N PHE A 83 9.53 4.22 24.41
CA PHE A 83 9.43 2.93 23.72
C PHE A 83 8.35 2.06 24.37
N TYR A 84 8.49 1.69 25.63
CA TYR A 84 7.54 0.74 26.26
C TYR A 84 6.12 1.29 26.38
N LYS A 85 5.95 2.59 26.66
CA LYS A 85 4.61 3.22 26.69
C LYS A 85 3.93 3.17 25.33
N SER A 86 4.68 3.37 24.25
CA SER A 86 4.13 3.33 22.90
C SER A 86 3.79 1.91 22.43
N ILE A 87 4.53 0.89 22.89
CA ILE A 87 4.18 -0.51 22.62
C ILE A 87 2.87 -0.89 23.32
N GLU A 88 2.66 -0.43 24.56
CA GLU A 88 1.41 -0.68 25.30
C GLU A 88 0.25 0.15 24.73
N SER A 89 0.50 1.40 24.34
CA SER A 89 -0.50 2.29 23.77
C SER A 89 0.14 3.25 22.77
N PRO A 90 0.02 2.98 21.46
CA PRO A 90 0.64 3.81 20.43
C PRO A 90 0.20 5.28 20.45
N GLU A 91 -1.02 5.57 20.93
CA GLU A 91 -1.52 6.94 21.06
C GLU A 91 -0.72 7.81 22.04
N THR A 92 0.09 7.23 22.92
CA THR A 92 0.98 7.98 23.82
C THR A 92 2.03 8.79 23.06
N LEU A 93 2.33 8.42 21.81
CA LEU A 93 3.29 9.12 20.95
C LEU A 93 2.87 10.57 20.64
N ILE A 94 1.59 10.93 20.77
CA ILE A 94 1.14 12.32 20.56
C ILE A 94 1.88 13.32 21.47
N GLY A 95 2.28 12.92 22.67
CA GLY A 95 3.05 13.77 23.57
C GLY A 95 4.53 13.95 23.18
N VAL A 96 5.00 13.19 22.19
CA VAL A 96 6.39 13.15 21.73
C VAL A 96 6.52 13.73 20.33
N LEU A 97 5.53 13.47 19.47
CA LEU A 97 5.51 13.86 18.07
C LEU A 97 5.10 15.33 17.90
N LYS A 98 5.74 16.00 16.95
CA LYS A 98 5.28 17.23 16.30
C LYS A 98 4.64 16.93 14.94
N PRO A 99 3.51 17.57 14.60
CA PRO A 99 2.94 17.51 13.26
C PRO A 99 3.96 17.94 12.19
N LYS A 100 3.94 17.29 11.02
CA LYS A 100 4.77 17.62 9.83
C LYS A 100 6.28 17.39 9.97
N GLU A 101 6.72 16.64 10.97
CA GLU A 101 8.08 16.10 11.02
C GLU A 101 8.05 14.62 10.56
N GLU A 102 9.12 14.17 9.91
CA GLU A 102 9.30 12.77 9.49
C GLU A 102 9.96 11.96 10.61
N TYR A 103 9.42 10.78 10.89
CA TYR A 103 9.86 9.90 11.98
C TYR A 103 10.47 8.59 11.48
N GLU A 104 11.00 8.61 10.26
CA GLU A 104 11.65 7.49 9.57
C GLU A 104 13.15 7.69 9.62
N TRP A 105 13.78 7.29 10.73
CA TRP A 105 15.17 7.61 11.00
C TRP A 105 16.05 6.36 10.90
N GLU A 106 16.64 6.16 9.73
CA GLU A 106 17.62 5.10 9.48
C GLU A 106 18.97 5.40 10.15
N GLY A 107 19.59 4.38 10.75
CA GLY A 107 21.03 4.40 11.07
C GLY A 107 21.40 4.24 12.54
N LEU A 108 20.42 4.22 13.46
CA LEU A 108 20.70 3.86 14.85
C LEU A 108 21.09 2.38 14.97
N GLU A 109 20.50 1.53 14.14
CA GLU A 109 20.77 0.10 14.03
C GLU A 109 22.21 -0.20 13.58
N TYR A 110 22.85 0.69 12.79
CA TYR A 110 24.22 0.50 12.32
C TYR A 110 25.29 0.98 13.31
N CYS A 111 24.91 1.71 14.38
CA CYS A 111 25.87 2.32 15.30
C CYS A 111 26.77 1.30 16.01
N ALA A 112 26.27 0.09 16.30
CA ALA A 112 27.03 -0.97 16.94
C ALA A 112 28.05 -1.60 15.98
N ILE A 113 27.62 -1.85 14.75
CA ILE A 113 28.45 -2.34 13.64
C ILE A 113 29.60 -1.36 13.42
N ASP A 114 29.29 -0.08 13.16
CA ASP A 114 30.29 0.96 12.92
C ASP A 114 31.31 1.08 14.06
N ALA A 115 30.83 1.04 15.31
CA ALA A 115 31.70 1.17 16.48
C ALA A 115 32.62 -0.05 16.65
N TYR A 116 32.09 -1.26 16.40
CA TYR A 116 32.85 -2.49 16.47
C TYR A 116 33.93 -2.55 15.39
N GLU A 117 33.56 -2.37 14.12
CA GLU A 117 34.49 -2.50 12.99
C GLU A 117 35.60 -1.47 13.06
N LYS A 118 35.26 -0.24 13.45
CA LYS A 118 36.26 0.82 13.67
C LYS A 118 37.24 0.50 14.80
N LYS A 119 36.79 -0.23 15.82
CA LYS A 119 37.58 -0.55 17.01
C LYS A 119 38.47 -1.77 16.79
N THR A 120 37.95 -2.80 16.15
CA THR A 120 38.62 -4.10 16.00
C THR A 120 39.37 -4.21 14.67
N GLY A 121 38.93 -3.48 13.64
CA GLY A 121 39.33 -3.71 12.25
C GLY A 121 38.79 -5.03 11.68
N GLU A 122 37.92 -5.72 12.41
CA GLU A 122 37.26 -6.97 12.01
C GLU A 122 35.86 -6.65 11.51
N GLU A 123 35.40 -7.39 10.50
CA GLU A 123 34.00 -7.37 10.07
C GLU A 123 33.08 -7.73 11.24
N PHE A 124 32.00 -6.97 11.41
CA PHE A 124 31.00 -7.29 12.43
C PHE A 124 30.28 -8.57 12.03
N ARG A 125 30.37 -9.60 12.89
CA ARG A 125 29.61 -10.84 12.72
C ARG A 125 28.71 -11.03 13.92
N LEU A 126 27.43 -11.22 13.62
CA LEU A 126 26.49 -11.73 14.61
C LEU A 126 26.98 -13.11 15.06
N PRO A 127 26.88 -13.44 16.36
CA PRO A 127 27.18 -14.79 16.82
C PRO A 127 26.36 -15.81 16.04
N ASP A 128 26.99 -16.88 15.55
CA ASP A 128 26.35 -17.95 14.74
C ASP A 128 25.17 -18.64 15.44
N ASN A 129 25.06 -18.47 16.76
CA ASN A 129 23.97 -18.96 17.57
C ASN A 129 23.34 -17.75 18.28
N PRO A 130 22.28 -17.17 17.72
CA PRO A 130 21.43 -16.32 18.53
C PRO A 130 20.96 -17.19 19.69
N GLY A 131 21.14 -16.76 20.94
CA GLY A 131 20.54 -17.49 22.05
C GLY A 131 19.05 -17.75 21.75
N ASP A 132 18.46 -18.80 22.34
CA ASP A 132 17.08 -19.30 22.15
C ASP A 132 15.93 -18.24 22.14
N ASN A 133 16.26 -16.97 22.41
CA ASN A 133 15.40 -15.80 22.41
C ASN A 133 15.31 -15.06 21.06
N GLU A 134 16.21 -15.29 20.09
CA GLU A 134 16.06 -14.72 18.74
C GLU A 134 15.07 -15.58 17.94
N LYS A 135 13.80 -15.51 18.34
CA LYS A 135 12.73 -15.86 17.42
C LYS A 135 12.82 -14.85 16.29
N ASN A 136 13.26 -15.28 15.12
CA ASN A 136 13.08 -14.55 13.88
C ASN A 136 11.58 -14.36 13.68
N VAL A 137 11.04 -13.27 14.25
CA VAL A 137 9.64 -12.88 14.08
C VAL A 137 9.55 -12.36 12.65
N THR A 138 9.14 -13.24 11.73
CA THR A 138 9.02 -12.95 10.30
C THR A 138 7.73 -12.21 9.96
N GLU A 139 6.79 -12.11 10.91
CA GLU A 139 5.51 -11.44 10.72
C GLU A 139 5.14 -10.60 11.95
N PRO A 140 4.49 -9.43 11.79
CA PRO A 140 4.09 -8.63 12.92
C PRO A 140 3.06 -9.36 13.79
N THR A 141 3.25 -9.26 15.10
CA THR A 141 2.31 -9.82 16.08
C THR A 141 1.00 -9.02 16.15
N GLY A 142 -0.05 -9.65 16.66
CA GLY A 142 -1.38 -9.04 16.81
C GLY A 142 -2.26 -9.16 15.58
N ARG A 143 -3.36 -8.39 15.54
CA ARG A 143 -4.33 -8.41 14.42
C ARG A 143 -4.03 -7.28 13.44
N LYS A 144 -3.76 -7.63 12.18
CA LYS A 144 -3.69 -6.69 11.06
C LYS A 144 -5.00 -5.88 10.95
N TRP A 145 -4.86 -4.59 10.68
CA TRP A 145 -5.98 -3.68 10.45
C TRP A 145 -6.26 -3.54 8.96
N ASP A 146 -7.50 -3.16 8.65
CA ASP A 146 -7.84 -2.50 7.40
C ASP A 146 -7.80 -0.97 7.62
N GLU A 147 -7.45 -0.18 6.59
CA GLU A 147 -7.24 1.27 6.73
C GLU A 147 -8.46 2.02 7.25
N ASN A 148 -9.66 1.56 6.90
CA ASN A 148 -10.93 2.13 7.39
C ASN A 148 -11.15 1.93 8.90
N GLU A 149 -10.41 1.02 9.55
CA GLU A 149 -10.47 0.80 11.00
C GLU A 149 -9.58 1.80 11.77
N LEU A 150 -8.55 2.35 11.15
CA LEU A 150 -7.56 3.22 11.77
C LEU A 150 -8.16 4.47 12.48
N PRO A 151 -9.19 5.16 11.94
CA PRO A 151 -9.83 6.26 12.64
C PRO A 151 -10.48 5.86 13.98
N THR A 152 -11.00 4.63 14.06
CA THR A 152 -11.64 4.12 15.27
C THR A 152 -10.62 3.48 16.21
N ARG A 153 -9.58 2.84 15.66
CA ARG A 153 -8.52 2.15 16.41
C ARG A 153 -7.57 3.13 17.10
N PHE A 154 -7.25 4.26 16.45
CA PHE A 154 -6.34 5.28 16.97
C PHE A 154 -6.92 6.71 16.85
N PRO A 155 -8.05 7.01 17.50
CA PRO A 155 -8.83 8.23 17.26
C PRO A 155 -8.04 9.52 17.55
N LYS A 156 -7.14 9.52 18.52
CA LYS A 156 -6.33 10.70 18.86
C LYS A 156 -5.22 10.92 17.84
N LEU A 157 -4.53 9.86 17.41
CA LEU A 157 -3.49 9.96 16.37
C LEU A 157 -4.13 10.39 15.05
N TRP A 158 -5.24 9.75 14.67
CA TRP A 158 -5.98 10.08 13.47
C TRP A 158 -6.37 11.55 13.43
N LYS A 159 -6.91 12.09 14.53
CA LYS A 159 -7.30 13.50 14.62
C LYS A 159 -6.14 14.47 14.37
N VAL A 160 -4.91 14.10 14.72
CA VAL A 160 -3.73 15.00 14.63
C VAL A 160 -2.99 14.84 13.31
N PHE A 161 -2.91 13.63 12.75
CA PHE A 161 -2.01 13.31 11.63
C PHE A 161 -2.71 12.84 10.35
N SER A 162 -4.03 12.61 10.36
CA SER A 162 -4.74 12.03 9.19
C SER A 162 -4.69 12.87 7.91
N GLU A 163 -4.49 14.20 7.99
CA GLU A 163 -4.40 15.09 6.81
C GLU A 163 -3.31 14.69 5.80
N HIS A 164 -2.35 13.86 6.19
CA HIS A 164 -1.24 13.41 5.36
C HIS A 164 -1.33 11.95 4.91
N THR A 165 -2.36 11.21 5.34
CA THR A 165 -2.52 9.79 4.97
C THR A 165 -2.90 9.61 3.51
N GLU A 166 -2.44 8.53 2.86
CA GLU A 166 -2.89 8.15 1.52
C GLU A 166 -4.43 8.13 1.44
N TYR A 167 -5.10 7.59 2.47
CA TYR A 167 -6.55 7.61 2.64
C TYR A 167 -7.19 9.00 2.57
N GLU A 168 -6.71 10.01 3.33
CA GLU A 168 -7.22 11.38 3.19
C GLU A 168 -6.73 12.06 1.90
N SER A 169 -5.55 11.70 1.39
CA SER A 169 -5.06 12.21 0.11
C SER A 169 -5.96 11.77 -1.06
N GLU A 170 -6.57 10.59 -0.99
CA GLU A 170 -7.56 10.12 -1.94
C GLU A 170 -8.92 10.82 -1.75
N ARG A 171 -9.32 11.10 -0.50
CA ARG A 171 -10.57 11.82 -0.18
C ARG A 171 -10.53 13.31 -0.51
N ILE A 172 -9.37 13.96 -0.39
CA ILE A 172 -9.17 15.40 -0.60
C ILE A 172 -8.91 15.73 -2.08
N ARG A 173 -8.54 14.74 -2.92
CA ARG A 173 -8.39 14.95 -4.37
C ARG A 173 -9.72 15.37 -4.98
N PRO A 174 -9.77 16.47 -5.76
CA PRO A 174 -10.97 16.82 -6.50
C PRO A 174 -11.47 15.61 -7.28
N LYS A 175 -12.73 15.24 -7.10
CA LYS A 175 -13.36 14.13 -7.83
C LYS A 175 -13.12 14.34 -9.32
N LYS A 176 -12.39 13.42 -9.95
CA LYS A 176 -11.96 13.48 -11.34
C LYS A 176 -12.33 12.17 -12.02
N ILE A 177 -13.12 12.30 -13.07
CA ILE A 177 -13.47 11.20 -13.97
C ILE A 177 -12.35 11.02 -14.99
N ASP A 178 -12.03 9.77 -15.31
CA ASP A 178 -11.20 9.43 -16.46
C ASP A 178 -12.09 8.79 -17.55
N PRO A 179 -12.52 9.55 -18.57
CA PRO A 179 -13.42 9.03 -19.60
C PRO A 179 -12.81 7.93 -20.46
N SER A 180 -11.50 7.66 -20.32
CA SER A 180 -10.82 6.55 -20.99
C SER A 180 -10.88 5.25 -20.21
N LYS A 181 -11.29 5.26 -18.93
CA LYS A 181 -11.24 4.10 -18.03
C LYS A 181 -12.55 3.86 -17.30
N ILE A 182 -12.88 2.59 -17.13
CA ILE A 182 -13.96 2.12 -16.27
C ILE A 182 -13.54 0.79 -15.65
N GLY A 183 -13.63 0.68 -14.34
CA GLY A 183 -13.44 -0.57 -13.63
C GLY A 183 -14.67 -0.94 -12.81
N ALA A 184 -14.75 -2.21 -12.42
CA ALA A 184 -15.77 -2.68 -11.50
C ALA A 184 -15.29 -3.82 -10.60
N THR A 185 -15.79 -3.84 -9.37
CA THR A 185 -15.70 -4.94 -8.42
C THR A 185 -17.09 -5.52 -8.33
N PHE A 186 -17.21 -6.84 -8.35
CA PHE A 186 -18.49 -7.52 -8.29
C PHE A 186 -18.31 -8.93 -7.72
N ASN A 187 -19.40 -9.49 -7.19
CA ASN A 187 -19.38 -10.84 -6.64
C ASN A 187 -19.43 -11.87 -7.76
N SER A 188 -18.43 -12.75 -7.80
CA SER A 188 -18.40 -13.87 -8.73
C SER A 188 -17.44 -14.97 -8.26
N ILE A 189 -17.86 -16.22 -8.47
CA ILE A 189 -17.02 -17.40 -8.22
C ILE A 189 -15.95 -17.54 -9.33
N GLU A 190 -16.20 -17.04 -10.53
CA GLU A 190 -15.27 -17.10 -11.66
C GLU A 190 -15.07 -15.74 -12.31
N ILE A 191 -13.89 -15.52 -12.91
CA ILE A 191 -13.66 -14.34 -13.75
C ILE A 191 -14.50 -14.53 -15.04
N PRO A 192 -15.37 -13.57 -15.42
CA PRO A 192 -16.14 -13.69 -16.66
C PRO A 192 -15.20 -13.90 -17.85
N ARG A 193 -15.48 -14.88 -18.71
CA ARG A 193 -14.63 -15.16 -19.88
C ARG A 193 -14.78 -14.09 -20.95
N ALA A 194 -13.84 -14.05 -21.91
CA ALA A 194 -13.93 -13.16 -23.07
C ALA A 194 -15.27 -13.29 -23.83
N GLU A 195 -15.78 -14.51 -23.98
CA GLU A 195 -17.08 -14.80 -24.62
C GLU A 195 -18.25 -14.10 -23.94
N PHE A 196 -18.22 -13.98 -22.60
CA PHE A 196 -19.25 -13.27 -21.86
C PHE A 196 -19.36 -11.82 -22.35
N TRP A 197 -18.24 -11.09 -22.38
CA TRP A 197 -18.23 -9.70 -22.84
C TRP A 197 -18.63 -9.56 -24.30
N ILE A 198 -18.15 -10.46 -25.16
CA ILE A 198 -18.51 -10.47 -26.58
C ILE A 198 -20.01 -10.67 -26.75
N ASN A 199 -20.60 -11.62 -26.02
CA ASN A 199 -22.03 -11.94 -26.12
C ASN A 199 -22.90 -10.80 -25.58
N GLU A 200 -22.54 -10.20 -24.45
CA GLU A 200 -23.27 -9.06 -23.89
C GLU A 200 -23.23 -7.83 -24.80
N LEU A 201 -22.07 -7.54 -25.41
CA LEU A 201 -21.95 -6.44 -26.37
C LEU A 201 -22.68 -6.72 -27.68
N ARG A 202 -22.71 -7.97 -28.16
CA ARG A 202 -23.51 -8.38 -29.33
C ARG A 202 -25.01 -8.23 -29.10
N LYS A 203 -25.52 -8.54 -27.89
CA LYS A 203 -26.92 -8.28 -27.51
C LYS A 203 -27.27 -6.79 -27.61
N LYS A 204 -26.29 -5.92 -27.39
CA LYS A 204 -26.40 -4.46 -27.55
C LYS A 204 -26.09 -3.95 -28.96
N GLY A 205 -25.92 -4.85 -29.94
CA GLY A 205 -25.75 -4.51 -31.36
C GLY A 205 -24.30 -4.28 -31.80
N HIS A 206 -23.30 -4.57 -30.95
CA HIS A 206 -21.89 -4.40 -31.30
C HIS A 206 -21.29 -5.69 -31.86
N ASP A 207 -20.78 -5.65 -33.09
CA ASP A 207 -20.02 -6.76 -33.67
C ASP A 207 -18.55 -6.68 -33.24
N VAL A 208 -18.23 -7.40 -32.17
CA VAL A 208 -16.91 -7.40 -31.52
C VAL A 208 -16.22 -8.76 -31.59
N THR A 209 -14.89 -8.72 -31.47
CA THR A 209 -14.00 -9.86 -31.29
C THR A 209 -12.94 -9.56 -30.24
N LEU A 210 -12.18 -10.57 -29.83
CA LEU A 210 -11.03 -10.43 -28.94
C LEU A 210 -9.73 -10.65 -29.72
N ARG A 211 -8.69 -9.89 -29.40
CA ARG A 211 -7.34 -10.10 -29.92
C ARG A 211 -6.28 -9.75 -28.89
N LEU A 212 -5.12 -10.39 -28.97
CA LEU A 212 -3.92 -9.89 -28.31
C LEU A 212 -3.44 -8.59 -29.00
N LEU A 213 -2.86 -7.67 -28.24
CA LEU A 213 -2.27 -6.45 -28.81
C LEU A 213 -1.22 -6.83 -29.86
N GLY A 214 -1.43 -6.43 -31.11
CA GLY A 214 -0.55 -6.73 -32.24
C GLY A 214 -0.99 -7.89 -33.13
N GLU A 215 -1.97 -8.71 -32.73
CA GLU A 215 -2.48 -9.83 -33.52
C GLU A 215 -3.79 -9.49 -34.26
N LEU A 216 -4.07 -10.14 -35.39
CA LEU A 216 -5.28 -9.85 -36.18
C LEU A 216 -6.58 -10.31 -35.49
N GLU A 217 -6.61 -11.50 -34.89
CA GLU A 217 -7.76 -12.04 -34.15
C GLU A 217 -7.32 -13.24 -33.28
N THR A 218 -7.93 -13.43 -32.10
CA THR A 218 -7.68 -14.58 -31.23
C THR A 218 -8.99 -15.34 -30.99
N ASN A 219 -8.97 -16.69 -31.09
CA ASN A 219 -10.14 -17.50 -30.72
C ASN A 219 -10.32 -17.47 -29.18
N PRO A 220 -11.44 -16.94 -28.66
CA PRO A 220 -11.69 -16.86 -27.21
C PRO A 220 -11.61 -18.21 -26.49
N GLU A 221 -12.00 -19.30 -27.15
CA GLU A 221 -12.02 -20.66 -26.56
C GLU A 221 -10.62 -21.20 -26.27
N LYS A 222 -9.57 -20.62 -26.85
CA LYS A 222 -8.17 -21.05 -26.68
C LYS A 222 -7.45 -20.32 -25.53
N LEU A 223 -8.11 -19.37 -24.87
CA LEU A 223 -7.50 -18.57 -23.80
C LEU A 223 -7.46 -19.37 -22.50
N LYS A 224 -6.31 -19.38 -21.81
CA LYS A 224 -6.22 -19.95 -20.47
C LYS A 224 -7.10 -19.14 -19.51
N THR A 225 -7.85 -19.86 -18.69
CA THR A 225 -9.02 -19.38 -17.94
C THR A 225 -8.70 -18.50 -16.73
N GLU A 226 -7.42 -18.26 -16.42
CA GLU A 226 -7.02 -17.68 -15.14
C GLU A 226 -6.80 -16.16 -15.21
N ASN A 227 -6.41 -15.61 -16.37
CA ASN A 227 -6.27 -14.17 -16.56
C ASN A 227 -6.09 -13.84 -18.06
N TYR A 228 -7.03 -13.14 -18.68
CA TYR A 228 -6.91 -12.60 -20.04
C TYR A 228 -6.69 -11.07 -20.03
N ALA A 229 -6.02 -10.55 -19.01
CA ALA A 229 -5.48 -9.20 -19.03
C ALA A 229 -4.48 -9.03 -20.20
N GLY A 230 -4.43 -7.84 -20.77
CA GLY A 230 -3.59 -7.52 -21.94
C GLY A 230 -4.28 -7.73 -23.29
N TYR A 231 -5.52 -8.25 -23.31
CA TYR A 231 -6.29 -8.44 -24.53
C TYR A 231 -7.16 -7.23 -24.85
N LEU A 232 -7.48 -7.07 -26.14
CA LEU A 232 -8.33 -6.01 -26.65
C LEU A 232 -9.70 -6.56 -27.07
N LEU A 233 -10.78 -5.98 -26.55
CA LEU A 233 -12.11 -6.06 -27.16
C LEU A 233 -12.18 -5.07 -28.32
N GLN A 234 -12.46 -5.56 -29.52
CA GLN A 234 -12.33 -4.80 -30.76
C GLN A 234 -13.56 -4.95 -31.64
N LEU A 235 -14.06 -3.83 -32.18
CA LEU A 235 -15.06 -3.85 -33.26
C LEU A 235 -14.47 -4.47 -34.53
N LYS A 236 -15.13 -5.48 -35.10
CA LYS A 236 -14.63 -6.19 -36.28
C LYS A 236 -14.42 -5.28 -37.49
N SER A 237 -15.30 -4.29 -37.67
CA SER A 237 -15.21 -3.27 -38.73
C SER A 237 -13.94 -2.40 -38.69
N ARG A 238 -13.18 -2.49 -37.59
CA ARG A 238 -12.01 -1.65 -37.32
C ARG A 238 -10.68 -2.40 -37.28
N LEU A 239 -10.69 -3.73 -37.37
CA LEU A 239 -9.49 -4.58 -37.23
C LEU A 239 -8.33 -4.19 -38.15
N THR A 240 -8.63 -3.68 -39.35
CA THR A 240 -7.65 -3.27 -40.35
C THR A 240 -7.44 -1.75 -40.43
N LYS A 241 -8.18 -0.97 -39.63
CA LYS A 241 -8.22 0.50 -39.71
C LYS A 241 -7.58 1.19 -38.50
N ASN A 242 -7.73 0.62 -37.31
CA ASN A 242 -7.11 1.10 -36.08
C ASN A 242 -6.84 -0.12 -35.18
N GLY A 243 -5.59 -0.31 -34.76
CA GLY A 243 -5.19 -1.41 -33.88
C GLY A 243 -5.56 -1.21 -32.41
N MET A 244 -6.11 -0.04 -32.05
CA MET A 244 -6.53 0.28 -30.69
C MET A 244 -7.99 -0.15 -30.46
N GLY A 245 -8.15 -1.06 -29.49
CA GLY A 245 -9.45 -1.52 -28.97
C GLY A 245 -9.66 -1.08 -27.53
N ILE A 246 -10.57 -1.75 -26.83
CA ILE A 246 -10.74 -1.61 -25.39
C ILE A 246 -9.83 -2.64 -24.72
N LEU A 247 -8.78 -2.17 -24.05
CA LEU A 247 -7.85 -2.99 -23.28
C LEU A 247 -8.52 -3.49 -22.01
N ILE A 248 -8.37 -4.78 -21.75
CA ILE A 248 -8.77 -5.43 -20.50
C ILE A 248 -7.54 -5.58 -19.62
N LYS A 249 -7.59 -5.14 -18.37
CA LYS A 249 -6.48 -5.25 -17.41
C LYS A 249 -6.98 -5.25 -15.97
N GLY A 250 -6.05 -5.32 -15.02
CA GLY A 250 -6.37 -5.22 -13.59
C GLY A 250 -7.32 -6.31 -13.11
N ILE A 251 -7.24 -7.51 -13.70
CA ILE A 251 -8.07 -8.64 -13.30
C ILE A 251 -7.50 -9.24 -12.02
N GLU A 252 -8.26 -9.16 -10.93
CA GLU A 252 -7.93 -9.77 -9.65
C GLU A 252 -9.15 -10.55 -9.14
N LYS A 253 -8.91 -11.65 -8.43
CA LYS A 253 -9.96 -12.43 -7.77
C LYS A 253 -9.53 -12.74 -6.34
N LEU A 254 -10.33 -12.31 -5.37
CA LEU A 254 -10.10 -12.56 -3.95
C LEU A 254 -11.44 -12.78 -3.24
N ASN A 255 -11.55 -13.83 -2.43
CA ASN A 255 -12.71 -14.08 -1.55
C ASN A 255 -14.10 -14.01 -2.22
N GLY A 256 -14.22 -14.50 -3.46
CA GLY A 256 -15.50 -14.50 -4.20
C GLY A 256 -15.89 -13.15 -4.80
N GLN A 257 -14.97 -12.18 -4.79
CA GLN A 257 -15.08 -10.92 -5.51
C GLN A 257 -14.08 -10.91 -6.67
N VAL A 258 -14.50 -10.33 -7.79
CA VAL A 258 -13.66 -10.10 -8.97
C VAL A 258 -13.56 -8.61 -9.20
N LYS A 259 -12.35 -8.15 -9.50
CA LYS A 259 -12.02 -6.80 -9.96
C LYS A 259 -11.59 -6.88 -11.41
N ILE A 260 -12.03 -5.93 -12.25
CA ILE A 260 -11.61 -5.82 -13.65
C ILE A 260 -11.62 -4.35 -14.09
N GLU A 261 -10.70 -3.96 -14.97
CA GLU A 261 -10.63 -2.63 -15.56
C GLU A 261 -10.57 -2.68 -17.08
N PHE A 262 -11.28 -1.74 -17.71
CA PHE A 262 -11.27 -1.52 -19.15
C PHE A 262 -10.75 -0.12 -19.47
N GLU A 263 -9.87 -0.03 -20.47
CA GLU A 263 -9.25 1.22 -20.92
C GLU A 263 -9.36 1.37 -22.44
N THR A 264 -9.77 2.55 -22.91
CA THR A 264 -9.83 2.89 -24.34
C THR A 264 -9.03 4.15 -24.63
N PHE A 265 -8.20 4.09 -25.67
CA PHE A 265 -7.47 5.26 -26.17
C PHE A 265 -8.17 5.91 -27.36
N ASP A 266 -9.35 5.40 -27.75
CA ASP A 266 -10.10 5.88 -28.92
C ASP A 266 -11.49 6.37 -28.52
N LYS A 267 -11.68 7.70 -28.62
CA LYS A 267 -12.95 8.37 -28.33
C LYS A 267 -14.11 7.89 -29.22
N LYS A 268 -13.83 7.32 -30.39
CA LYS A 268 -14.88 6.76 -31.28
C LYS A 268 -15.49 5.48 -30.73
N LEU A 269 -14.90 4.89 -29.69
CA LEU A 269 -15.44 3.73 -28.98
C LEU A 269 -16.35 4.13 -27.81
N SER A 270 -16.75 5.40 -27.68
CA SER A 270 -17.60 5.87 -26.57
C SER A 270 -18.92 5.09 -26.41
N ASN A 271 -19.58 4.71 -27.51
CA ASN A 271 -20.85 3.98 -27.45
C ASN A 271 -20.68 2.55 -26.92
N ILE A 272 -19.71 1.81 -27.45
CA ILE A 272 -19.38 0.45 -26.95
C ILE A 272 -18.87 0.51 -25.51
N PHE A 273 -18.08 1.54 -25.17
CA PHE A 273 -17.57 1.74 -23.81
C PHE A 273 -18.70 2.04 -22.81
N LYS A 274 -19.69 2.86 -23.21
CA LYS A 274 -20.91 3.10 -22.44
C LYS A 274 -21.69 1.80 -22.25
N ASP A 275 -21.91 1.03 -23.32
CA ASP A 275 -22.66 -0.21 -23.23
C ASP A 275 -21.96 -1.28 -22.38
N LEU A 276 -20.62 -1.34 -22.44
CA LEU A 276 -19.80 -2.18 -21.57
C LEU A 276 -19.93 -1.76 -20.10
N SER A 277 -19.95 -0.46 -19.81
CA SER A 277 -20.16 0.03 -18.44
C SER A 277 -21.53 -0.36 -17.88
N LEU A 278 -22.55 -0.46 -18.73
CA LEU A 278 -23.88 -0.94 -18.31
C LEU A 278 -23.86 -2.44 -17.98
N VAL A 279 -23.12 -3.24 -18.77
CA VAL A 279 -22.91 -4.66 -18.44
C VAL A 279 -22.24 -4.81 -17.09
N LEU A 280 -21.21 -4.00 -16.80
CA LEU A 280 -20.55 -4.00 -15.49
C LEU A 280 -21.51 -3.64 -14.36
N ALA A 281 -22.35 -2.62 -14.56
CA ALA A 281 -23.33 -2.18 -13.57
C ALA A 281 -24.45 -3.19 -13.30
N ASP A 282 -24.67 -4.14 -14.22
CA ASP A 282 -25.65 -5.22 -14.06
C ASP A 282 -25.07 -6.45 -13.34
N LEU A 283 -23.76 -6.51 -13.08
CA LEU A 283 -23.14 -7.62 -12.37
C LEU A 283 -23.53 -7.65 -10.88
N PRO A 284 -23.53 -8.83 -10.23
CA PRO A 284 -23.97 -8.97 -8.85
C PRO A 284 -23.14 -8.12 -7.89
N ALA A 285 -23.81 -7.26 -7.11
CA ALA A 285 -23.17 -6.36 -6.15
C ALA A 285 -22.03 -5.52 -6.76
N ALA A 286 -22.23 -5.03 -7.99
CA ALA A 286 -21.22 -4.25 -8.69
C ALA A 286 -21.04 -2.85 -8.08
N THR A 287 -19.79 -2.49 -7.81
CA THR A 287 -19.34 -1.11 -7.60
C THR A 287 -18.44 -0.73 -8.77
N LEU A 288 -18.75 0.38 -9.45
CA LEU A 288 -18.01 0.87 -10.60
C LEU A 288 -17.07 2.00 -10.18
N TRP A 289 -15.97 2.21 -10.90
CA TRP A 289 -15.14 3.40 -10.72
C TRP A 289 -14.55 3.91 -12.02
N THR A 290 -14.34 5.21 -12.07
CA THR A 290 -13.58 5.88 -13.13
C THR A 290 -12.81 7.06 -12.55
N GLY A 291 -11.51 7.14 -12.85
CA GLY A 291 -10.60 8.02 -12.13
C GLY A 291 -10.59 7.68 -10.62
N ASN A 292 -10.84 8.67 -9.77
CA ASN A 292 -10.94 8.48 -8.31
C ASN A 292 -12.39 8.53 -7.79
N VAL A 293 -13.37 8.18 -8.63
CA VAL A 293 -14.79 8.28 -8.29
C VAL A 293 -15.44 6.92 -8.41
N GLU A 294 -16.05 6.47 -7.31
CA GLU A 294 -16.87 5.26 -7.26
C GLU A 294 -18.36 5.56 -7.49
N PHE A 295 -19.04 4.59 -8.06
CA PHE A 295 -20.45 4.65 -8.40
C PHE A 295 -21.14 3.35 -7.99
N SER A 296 -22.26 3.48 -7.26
CA SER A 296 -23.27 2.43 -7.27
C SER A 296 -23.89 2.33 -8.68
N LYS A 297 -24.61 1.24 -8.95
CA LYS A 297 -25.38 1.11 -10.20
C LYS A 297 -26.24 2.34 -10.49
N GLN A 298 -27.01 2.82 -9.50
CA GLN A 298 -27.92 3.94 -9.71
C GLN A 298 -27.15 5.24 -9.94
N ASP A 299 -26.10 5.50 -9.17
CA ASP A 299 -25.29 6.71 -9.33
C ASP A 299 -24.58 6.73 -10.70
N TRP A 300 -24.19 5.55 -11.22
CA TRP A 300 -23.63 5.43 -12.57
C TRP A 300 -24.65 5.77 -13.65
N LEU A 301 -25.89 5.27 -13.53
CA LEU A 301 -26.96 5.58 -14.48
C LEU A 301 -27.30 7.07 -14.48
N ASP A 302 -27.43 7.67 -13.29
CA ASP A 302 -27.67 9.11 -13.11
C ASP A 302 -26.51 9.93 -13.70
N PHE A 303 -25.27 9.48 -13.52
CA PHE A 303 -24.09 10.11 -14.13
C PHE A 303 -24.11 10.03 -15.66
N LEU A 304 -24.46 8.87 -16.24
CA LEU A 304 -24.57 8.71 -17.69
C LEU A 304 -25.67 9.59 -18.32
N GLU A 305 -26.72 9.93 -17.56
CA GLU A 305 -27.79 10.81 -18.00
C GLU A 305 -27.44 12.30 -17.83
N THR A 306 -26.87 12.67 -16.68
CA THR A 306 -26.72 14.07 -16.28
C THR A 306 -25.31 14.63 -16.50
N GLY A 307 -24.31 13.76 -16.64
CA GLY A 307 -22.89 14.11 -16.63
C GLY A 307 -22.37 14.62 -15.29
N LYS A 308 -23.19 14.58 -14.22
CA LYS A 308 -22.84 15.11 -12.90
C LYS A 308 -22.46 14.00 -11.95
N ILE A 309 -21.34 14.19 -11.26
CA ILE A 309 -20.95 13.34 -10.14
C ILE A 309 -21.85 13.73 -8.96
N LYS A 310 -22.46 12.74 -8.30
CA LYS A 310 -23.20 13.00 -7.07
C LYS A 310 -22.26 13.61 -6.03
N SER A 311 -22.59 14.82 -5.58
CA SER A 311 -21.95 15.42 -4.41
C SER A 311 -22.32 14.54 -3.21
N GLY A 312 -21.30 13.87 -2.66
CA GLY A 312 -21.41 13.15 -1.39
C GLY A 312 -21.24 14.12 -0.24
#